data_AF-A0A822HJ01-F1
#
_entry.id   AF-A0A822HJ01-F1
#
_cell.length_a   1.000
_cell.length_b   1.000
_cell.length_c   1.000
_cell.angle_alpha   90.00
_cell.angle_beta   90.00
_cell.angle_gamma   90.00
#
_symmetry.space_group_name_H-M   'P 1'
#
loop_
_entity.id
_entity.type
_entity.pdbx_description
1 polymer ?
#
loop_
_entity_poly.entity_id
_entity_poly.type
_entity_poly.pdbx_seq_one_letter_code
_entity_poly.pdbx_strand_id
1 'polypeptide(L)'
;YSLYYAPPEILSYNKYNKACDIWSMGVITYIILCGYPPFCTARSGMFGTHKMKSKIKAGKYEFPTAEWNKISQEAKSLVQKMLIVDPSSRVTIAWILQCP
;
A
#
# COMPACT_ATOMS: atom_id res chain seq x y z
N TYR A 1 16.57 6.40 -3.07
CA TYR A 1 15.41 5.70 -3.67
C TYR A 1 14.67 4.96 -2.56
N SER A 2 13.50 5.41 -2.13
CA SER A 2 12.81 4.87 -0.95
C SER A 2 11.87 3.73 -1.34
N LEU A 3 12.36 2.49 -1.25
CA LEU A 3 11.63 1.25 -1.61
C LEU A 3 10.32 1.01 -0.83
N TYR A 4 10.03 1.83 0.18
CA TYR A 4 8.84 1.72 1.05
C TYR A 4 7.54 2.07 0.35
N TYR A 5 7.59 3.04 -0.54
CA TYR A 5 6.43 3.58 -1.25
C TYR A 5 6.35 3.03 -2.67
N ALA A 6 7.37 2.27 -3.09
CA ALA A 6 7.49 1.79 -4.45
C ALA A 6 6.43 0.70 -4.73
N PRO A 7 5.63 0.87 -5.80
CA PRO A 7 4.70 -0.15 -6.26
C PRO A 7 5.44 -1.33 -6.92
N PRO A 8 4.79 -2.49 -7.02
CA PRO A 8 5.41 -3.72 -7.53
C PRO A 8 5.93 -3.62 -8.97
N GLU A 9 5.32 -2.79 -9.81
CA GLU A 9 5.73 -2.54 -11.20
C GLU A 9 7.08 -1.81 -11.30
N ILE A 10 7.36 -0.87 -10.41
CA ILE A 10 8.65 -0.15 -10.35
C ILE A 10 9.79 -1.08 -9.93
N LEU A 11 9.49 -2.08 -9.11
CA LEU A 11 10.45 -3.14 -8.75
C LEU A 11 10.74 -4.11 -9.90
N SER A 12 9.99 -4.03 -10.99
CA SER A 12 10.06 -4.94 -12.14
C SER A 12 10.49 -4.24 -13.43
N TYR A 13 11.13 -3.06 -13.32
CA TYR A 13 11.62 -2.23 -14.45
C TYR A 13 10.53 -1.72 -15.41
N ASN A 14 9.27 -1.66 -14.98
CA ASN A 14 8.19 -1.10 -15.80
C ASN A 14 8.18 0.44 -15.79
N LYS A 15 7.61 1.04 -16.85
CA LYS A 15 7.43 2.50 -16.95
C LYS A 15 6.53 3.02 -15.81
N TYR A 16 6.93 4.15 -15.24
CA TYR A 16 6.13 4.92 -14.29
C TYR A 16 4.79 5.35 -14.89
N ASN A 17 3.70 5.25 -14.12
CA ASN A 17 2.38 5.73 -14.50
C ASN A 17 1.66 6.37 -13.30
N LYS A 18 0.54 7.04 -13.53
CA LYS A 18 -0.25 7.70 -12.45
C LYS A 18 -0.73 6.70 -11.37
N ALA A 19 -0.85 5.42 -11.69
CA ALA A 19 -1.22 4.40 -10.71
C ALA A 19 -0.12 4.19 -9.64
N CYS A 20 1.15 4.48 -9.97
CA CYS A 20 2.26 4.43 -9.01
C CYS A 20 2.06 5.40 -7.83
N ASP A 21 1.52 6.59 -8.11
CA ASP A 21 1.18 7.58 -7.08
C ASP A 21 0.06 7.07 -6.17
N ILE A 22 -0.95 6.41 -6.74
CA ILE A 22 -2.07 5.85 -5.97
C ILE A 22 -1.59 4.78 -4.99
N TRP A 23 -0.65 3.94 -5.40
CA TRP A 23 -0.03 2.97 -4.49
C TRP A 23 0.72 3.65 -3.36
N SER A 24 1.55 4.65 -3.68
CA SER A 24 2.31 5.42 -2.70
C SER A 24 1.38 6.11 -1.71
N MET A 25 0.27 6.68 -2.19
CA MET A 25 -0.79 7.24 -1.35
C MET A 25 -1.42 6.19 -0.46
N GLY A 26 -1.75 5.00 -0.98
CA GLY A 26 -2.30 3.90 -0.16
C GLY A 26 -1.37 3.48 0.97
N VAL A 27 -0.05 3.44 0.72
CA VAL A 27 0.96 3.17 1.76
C VAL A 27 0.96 4.28 2.82
N ILE A 28 0.93 5.55 2.40
CA ILE A 28 0.89 6.70 3.32
C ILE A 28 -0.41 6.70 4.13
N THR A 29 -1.56 6.49 3.50
CA THR A 29 -2.86 6.40 4.18
C THR A 29 -2.86 5.28 5.23
N TYR A 30 -2.33 4.10 4.90
CA TYR A 30 -2.18 3.01 5.86
C TYR A 30 -1.34 3.46 7.07
N ILE A 31 -0.21 4.14 6.84
CA ILE A 31 0.67 4.65 7.91
C ILE A 31 -0.04 5.71 8.76
N ILE A 32 -0.77 6.64 8.15
CA ILE A 32 -1.51 7.69 8.89
C ILE A 32 -2.58 7.07 9.81
N LEU A 33 -3.23 6.00 9.36
CA LEU A 33 -4.32 5.37 10.11
C LEU A 33 -3.83 4.55 11.32
N CYS A 34 -2.71 3.83 11.21
CA CYS A 34 -2.28 2.88 12.24
C CYS A 34 -0.82 3.05 12.73
N GLY A 35 -0.05 3.97 12.15
CA GLY A 35 1.30 4.33 12.60
C GLY A 35 2.46 3.46 12.09
N TYR A 36 2.22 2.47 11.22
CA TYR A 36 3.28 1.61 10.67
C TYR A 36 3.06 1.24 9.20
N PRO A 37 4.09 0.78 8.45
CA PRO A 37 3.96 0.46 7.03
C PRO A 37 3.27 -0.89 6.78
N PRO A 38 2.43 -1.02 5.74
CA PRO A 38 1.67 -2.24 5.44
C PRO A 38 2.55 -3.46 5.12
N PHE A 39 3.69 -3.26 4.48
CA PHE A 39 4.58 -4.34 4.03
C PHE A 39 5.79 -4.58 4.95
N CYS A 40 5.85 -3.89 6.10
CA CYS A 40 6.94 -4.07 7.06
C CYS A 40 6.78 -5.39 7.83
N THR A 41 7.87 -6.05 8.17
CA THR A 41 7.86 -7.22 9.07
C THR A 41 8.20 -6.74 10.47
N ALA A 42 7.24 -6.83 11.40
CA ALA A 42 7.32 -6.33 12.78
C ALA A 42 8.56 -6.78 13.58
N ARG A 43 9.30 -7.79 13.13
CA ARG A 43 10.39 -8.41 13.90
C ARG A 43 11.79 -7.99 13.48
N SER A 44 11.94 -7.19 12.44
CA SER A 44 13.25 -6.74 12.02
C SER A 44 13.07 -5.44 11.26
N GLY A 45 13.72 -4.37 11.71
CA GLY A 45 13.91 -3.13 10.92
C GLY A 45 14.75 -3.39 9.66
N MET A 46 14.55 -4.53 9.01
CA MET A 46 15.24 -5.01 7.83
C MET A 46 14.51 -4.49 6.61
N PHE A 47 14.79 -3.23 6.34
CA PHE A 47 14.29 -2.46 5.25
C PHE A 47 14.95 -2.90 3.92
N GLY A 48 14.17 -2.92 2.84
CA GLY A 48 14.70 -3.27 1.51
C GLY A 48 15.02 -4.75 1.29
N THR A 49 14.67 -5.64 2.22
CA THR A 49 14.92 -7.09 2.09
C THR A 49 14.09 -7.75 1.00
N HIS A 50 14.58 -8.89 0.50
CA HIS A 50 13.87 -9.71 -0.49
C HIS A 50 12.45 -10.07 -0.02
N LYS A 51 12.27 -10.32 1.29
CA LYS A 51 10.96 -10.60 1.90
C LYS A 51 9.97 -9.44 1.75
N MET A 52 10.41 -8.19 1.95
CA MET A 52 9.58 -7.00 1.76
C MET A 52 9.14 -6.86 0.29
N LYS A 53 10.08 -7.04 -0.64
CA LYS A 53 9.78 -7.03 -2.09
C LYS A 53 8.77 -8.12 -2.46
N SER A 54 8.90 -9.33 -1.91
CA SER A 54 7.95 -10.42 -2.13
C SER A 54 6.56 -10.10 -1.58
N LYS A 55 6.46 -9.45 -0.41
CA LYS A 55 5.16 -9.00 0.14
C LYS A 55 4.49 -7.95 -0.75
N ILE A 56 5.26 -6.96 -1.20
CA ILE A 56 4.78 -5.92 -2.14
C ILE A 56 4.27 -6.56 -3.43
N LYS A 57 5.07 -7.45 -4.04
CA LYS A 57 4.68 -8.18 -5.27
C LYS A 57 3.47 -9.08 -5.08
N ALA A 58 3.27 -9.63 -3.88
CA ALA A 58 2.13 -10.45 -3.56
C ALA A 58 0.90 -9.65 -3.09
N GLY A 59 1.03 -8.33 -2.87
CA GLY A 59 -0.04 -7.51 -2.27
C GLY A 59 -0.44 -7.98 -0.86
N LYS A 60 0.48 -8.65 -0.14
CA LYS A 60 0.17 -9.26 1.15
C LYS A 60 0.49 -8.31 2.30
N TYR A 61 -0.56 -7.77 2.90
CA TYR A 61 -0.56 -6.99 4.13
C TYR A 61 -1.81 -7.35 4.94
N GLU A 62 -1.82 -7.00 6.22
CA GLU A 62 -2.88 -7.37 7.17
C GLU A 62 -3.41 -6.13 7.87
N PHE A 63 -4.59 -6.23 8.49
CA PHE A 63 -5.16 -5.18 9.33
C PHE A 63 -5.24 -5.67 10.79
N PRO A 64 -4.14 -5.61 11.57
CA PRO A 64 -4.12 -6.02 12.98
C PRO A 64 -5.24 -5.40 13.80
N THR A 65 -5.99 -6.23 14.52
CA THR A 65 -7.18 -5.83 15.29
C THR A 65 -6.88 -4.79 16.38
N ALA A 66 -5.67 -4.75 16.93
CA ALA A 66 -5.28 -3.79 17.97
C ALA A 66 -5.52 -2.32 17.54
N GLU A 67 -5.06 -1.95 16.34
CA GLU A 67 -5.20 -0.59 15.81
C GLU A 67 -6.42 -0.47 14.88
N TRP A 68 -6.68 -1.50 14.08
CA TRP A 68 -7.69 -1.44 13.02
C TRP A 68 -9.12 -1.69 13.49
N ASN A 69 -9.35 -2.09 14.75
CA ASN A 69 -10.71 -2.23 15.26
C ASN A 69 -11.44 -0.88 15.39
N LYS A 70 -10.71 0.22 15.59
CA LYS A 70 -11.28 1.58 15.72
C LYS A 70 -11.40 2.32 14.38
N ILE A 71 -10.81 1.78 13.32
CA ILE A 71 -10.80 2.39 11.98
C ILE A 71 -12.04 1.93 11.21
N SER A 72 -12.69 2.88 10.53
CA SER A 72 -13.90 2.63 9.76
C SER A 72 -13.68 1.62 8.62
N GLN A 73 -14.75 0.93 8.22
CA GLN A 73 -14.67 -0.06 7.16
C GLN A 73 -14.42 0.61 5.80
N GLU A 74 -14.88 1.85 5.63
CA GLU A 74 -14.68 2.69 4.45
C GLU A 74 -13.19 2.99 4.27
N ALA A 75 -12.49 3.36 5.34
CA ALA A 75 -11.05 3.63 5.29
C ALA A 75 -10.24 2.37 4.95
N LYS A 76 -10.61 1.21 5.50
CA LYS A 76 -10.00 -0.09 5.14
C LYS A 76 -10.23 -0.42 3.66
N SER A 77 -11.45 -0.23 3.18
CA SER A 77 -11.83 -0.47 1.78
C SER A 77 -11.07 0.45 0.82
N LEU A 78 -10.91 1.72 1.17
CA LEU A 78 -10.12 2.67 0.39
C LEU A 78 -8.66 2.21 0.28
N VAL A 79 -8.04 1.84 1.39
CA VAL A 79 -6.66 1.33 1.43
C VAL A 79 -6.53 0.05 0.58
N GLN A 80 -7.49 -0.87 0.66
CA GLN A 80 -7.54 -2.07 -0.18
C GLN A 80 -7.59 -1.78 -1.68
N LYS A 81 -8.37 -0.77 -2.06
CA LYS A 81 -8.50 -0.33 -3.45
C LYS A 81 -7.25 0.37 -3.97
N MET A 82 -6.53 1.09 -3.11
CA MET A 82 -5.28 1.76 -3.44
C MET A 82 -4.08 0.80 -3.55
N LEU A 83 -4.04 -0.25 -2.72
CA LEU A 83 -2.95 -1.23 -2.65
C LEU A 83 -3.19 -2.48 -3.51
N ILE A 84 -3.84 -2.31 -4.68
CA ILE A 84 -4.00 -3.37 -5.67
C ILE A 84 -2.71 -3.53 -6.48
N VAL A 85 -2.19 -4.76 -6.54
CA VAL A 85 -0.92 -5.09 -7.23
C VAL A 85 -0.99 -4.76 -8.71
N ASP A 86 -2.06 -5.18 -9.38
CA ASP A 86 -2.28 -4.85 -10.79
C ASP A 86 -2.65 -3.36 -10.96
N PRO A 87 -1.82 -2.54 -11.62
CA PRO A 87 -2.08 -1.12 -11.79
C PRO A 87 -3.33 -0.83 -12.63
N SER A 88 -3.77 -1.75 -13.51
CA SER A 88 -4.98 -1.59 -14.32
C SER A 88 -6.27 -1.76 -13.50
N SER A 89 -6.19 -2.56 -12.44
CA SER A 89 -7.30 -2.81 -11.50
C SER A 89 -7.29 -1.83 -10.30
N ARG A 90 -6.23 -1.03 -10.17
CA ARG A 90 -6.05 -0.04 -9.08
C ARG A 90 -6.97 1.16 -9.31
N VAL A 91 -7.55 1.69 -8.23
CA VAL A 91 -8.46 2.85 -8.35
C VAL A 91 -7.74 4.09 -8.87
N THR A 92 -8.51 4.96 -9.51
CA THR A 92 -8.00 6.24 -10.04
C THR A 92 -8.19 7.36 -9.03
N ILE A 93 -7.40 8.43 -9.18
CA ILE A 93 -7.54 9.63 -8.35
C ILE A 93 -8.94 10.25 -8.44
N ALA A 94 -9.57 10.20 -9.62
CA ALA A 94 -10.92 10.73 -9.83
C ALA A 94 -11.95 9.98 -8.99
N TRP A 95 -11.81 8.67 -8.85
CA TRP A 95 -12.66 7.86 -7.99
C TRP A 95 -12.44 8.18 -6.50
N ILE A 96 -11.18 8.35 -6.10
CA ILE A 96 -10.82 8.69 -4.71
C ILE A 96 -11.41 10.04 -4.30
N LEU A 97 -11.36 11.05 -5.18
CA LEU A 97 -11.90 12.39 -4.90
C LEU A 97 -13.43 12.43 -4.79
N GLN A 98 -14.13 11.39 -5.24
CA GLN A 98 -15.57 11.24 -5.12
C GLN A 98 -15.98 10.38 -3.91
N CYS A 99 -15.02 9.85 -3.15
CA CYS A 99 -15.33 9.14 -1.91
C CYS A 99 -15.87 10.15 -0.87
N PRO A 100 -17.01 9.86 -0.23
CA PRO A 100 -17.59 10.70 0.81
C PRO A 100 -16.75 10.72 2.09
#